data_AF-A0A1V1PFR1-F1
#
_entry.id   AF-A0A1V1PFR1-F1
#
_cell.length_a   1.000
_cell.length_b   1.000
_cell.length_c   1.000
_cell.angle_alpha   90.00
_cell.angle_beta   90.00
_cell.angle_gamma   90.00
#
_symmetry.space_group_name_H-M   'P 1'
#
loop_
_entity.id
_entity.type
_entity.pdbx_description
1 polymer ?
#
loop_
_entity_poly.entity_id
_entity_poly.type
_entity_poly.pdbx_seq_one_letter_code
_entity_poly.pdbx_strand_id
1 'polypeptide(L)' 'MTDIHNDLEMSVFSHYPILSEIKKMMLGLGADQSVMSGSGSSIVGIFSDTTSCYKACKQLNLKEQWQANVCHVTNTIHV' A
#
# COMPACT_ATOMS: atom_id res chain seq x y z
N MET A 1 -15.77 9.49 7.59
CA MET A 1 -14.77 8.84 6.74
C MET A 1 -13.74 8.24 7.67
N THR A 2 -13.62 6.92 7.71
CA THR A 2 -12.60 6.22 8.51
C THR A 2 -11.33 6.14 7.67
N ASP A 3 -10.33 6.93 8.05
CA ASP A 3 -8.98 6.85 7.50
C ASP A 3 -8.28 5.66 8.17
N ILE A 4 -7.77 4.71 7.39
CA ILE A 4 -7.01 3.56 7.91
C ILE A 4 -5.57 4.00 8.13
N HIS A 5 -5.12 3.89 9.38
CA HIS A 5 -3.76 4.20 9.78
C HIS A 5 -3.19 3.09 10.66
N ASN A 6 -1.86 3.03 10.71
CA ASN A 6 -1.12 2.14 11.58
C ASN A 6 -0.24 3.01 12.49
N ASP A 7 -0.42 2.86 13.81
CA ASP A 7 0.22 3.69 14.83
C ASP A 7 1.76 3.73 14.74
N LEU A 8 2.37 2.72 14.13
CA LEU A 8 3.82 2.66 13.93
C LEU A 8 4.31 3.53 12.78
N GLU A 9 3.45 3.97 11.85
CA GLU A 9 3.84 4.75 10.67
C GLU A 9 4.59 6.02 11.04
N MET A 10 4.18 6.73 12.09
CA MET A 10 4.86 7.98 12.49
C MET A 10 6.34 7.75 12.82
N SER A 11 6.62 6.73 13.64
CA SER A 11 7.99 6.39 14.04
C SER A 11 8.77 5.79 12.86
N VAL A 12 8.16 4.83 12.14
CA VAL A 12 8.82 4.12 11.05
C VAL A 12 9.12 5.05 9.87
N PHE A 13 8.20 5.92 9.47
CA PHE A 13 8.42 6.85 8.35
C PHE A 13 9.46 7.92 8.66
N SER A 14 9.64 8.29 9.94
CA SER A 14 10.74 9.19 10.34
C SER A 14 12.12 8.56 10.09
N HIS A 15 12.25 7.24 10.26
CA HIS A 15 13.51 6.53 10.04
C HIS A 15 13.66 6.02 8.61
N TYR A 16 12.54 5.70 7.94
CA TYR A 16 12.49 5.16 6.59
C TYR A 16 11.50 5.95 5.71
N PRO A 17 11.85 7.19 5.29
CA PRO A 17 10.95 8.07 4.53
C PRO A 17 10.43 7.48 3.22
N ILE A 18 11.19 6.56 2.62
CA ILE A 18 10.80 5.82 1.41
C ILE A 18 9.45 5.11 1.55
N LEU A 19 9.10 4.64 2.75
CA LEU A 19 7.82 3.97 3.00
C LEU A 19 6.64 4.96 2.91
N SER A 20 6.84 6.20 3.36
CA SER A 20 5.88 7.29 3.17
C SER A 20 5.74 7.68 1.70
N GLU A 21 6.84 7.65 0.94
CA GLU A 21 6.82 7.90 -0.51
C GLU A 21 6.01 6.82 -1.25
N ILE A 22 6.23 5.55 -0.94
CA ILE A 22 5.45 4.43 -1.51
C ILE A 22 3.97 4.59 -1.20
N LYS A 23 3.60 4.91 0.05
CA LYS A 23 2.21 5.18 0.47
C LYS A 23 1.60 6.33 -0.33
N LYS A 24 2.30 7.45 -0.49
CA LYS A 24 1.84 8.58 -1.31
C LYS A 24 1.70 8.20 -2.78
N MET A 25 2.60 7.38 -3.31
CA MET A 25 2.53 6.90 -4.69
C MET A 25 1.34 5.97 -4.92
N MET A 26 1.04 5.06 -3.99
CA MET A 26 -0.18 4.23 -4.04
C MET A 26 -1.43 5.09 -4.16
N LEU A 27 -1.57 6.11 -3.32
CA LEU A 27 -2.69 7.05 -3.35
C LEU A 27 -2.74 7.84 -4.67
N GLY A 28 -1.59 8.36 -5.13
CA GLY A 28 -1.49 9.07 -6.41
C GLY A 28 -1.78 8.21 -7.64
N LEU A 29 -1.64 6.89 -7.53
CA LEU A 29 -1.95 5.90 -8.56
C LEU A 29 -3.40 5.38 -8.48
N GLY A 30 -4.24 5.97 -7.62
CA GLY A 30 -5.67 5.67 -7.55
C GLY A 30 -6.06 4.66 -6.47
N ALA A 31 -5.23 4.45 -5.44
CA ALA A 31 -5.68 3.72 -4.25
C ALA A 31 -6.66 4.59 -3.45
N ASP A 32 -7.77 4.01 -3.01
CA ASP A 32 -8.75 4.68 -2.14
C ASP A 32 -8.17 4.93 -0.75
N GLN A 33 -7.35 3.98 -0.28
CA GLN A 33 -6.63 4.04 0.99
C GLN A 33 -5.27 3.36 0.85
N SER A 34 -4.31 3.76 1.69
CA SER A 34 -3.03 3.08 1.78
C SER A 34 -2.50 3.10 3.20
N VAL A 35 -1.93 1.98 3.65
CA VAL A 35 -1.49 1.78 5.02
C VAL A 35 -0.26 0.87 5.07
N MET A 36 0.63 1.08 6.02
CA MET A 36 1.68 0.12 6.35
C MET A 36 1.09 -1.13 7.03
N SER A 37 1.48 -2.32 6.58
CA SER A 37 1.04 -3.57 7.21
C SER A 37 1.94 -3.96 8.39
N GLY A 38 1.36 -4.16 9.58
CA GLY A 38 2.09 -4.58 10.78
C GLY A 38 3.23 -3.62 11.15
N SER A 39 4.41 -4.14 11.48
CA SER A 39 5.60 -3.29 11.73
C SER A 39 6.33 -2.84 10.46
N GLY A 40 5.74 -3.06 9.28
CA GLY A 40 6.39 -2.82 7.99
C GLY A 40 7.33 -3.96 7.55
N SER A 41 8.03 -3.82 6.43
CA SER A 41 8.13 -2.63 5.55
C SER A 41 7.08 -2.58 4.43
N SER A 42 6.16 -3.53 4.37
CA SER A 42 5.14 -3.60 3.32
C SER A 42 4.10 -2.49 3.43
N ILE A 43 3.87 -1.78 2.33
CA ILE A 43 2.77 -0.83 2.16
C ILE A 43 1.66 -1.48 1.35
N VAL A 44 0.43 -1.40 1.84
CA VAL A 44 -0.77 -1.92 1.18
C VAL A 44 -1.54 -0.73 0.59
N GLY A 45 -1.98 -0.87 -0.66
CA GLY A 45 -2.97 0.01 -1.28
C GLY A 45 -4.27 -0.74 -1.46
N ILE A 46 -5.39 -0.12 -1.09
CA ILE A 46 -6.75 -0.66 -1.27
C ILE A 46 -7.36 0.04 -2.47
N PHE A 47 -7.91 -0.73 -3.40
CA PHE A 47 -8.48 -0.24 -4.65
C PHE A 47 -9.88 -0.83 -4.84
N SER A 48 -10.88 0.00 -5.13
CA SER A 48 -12.21 -0.45 -5.54
C SER A 48 -12.25 -0.94 -6.99
N ASP A 49 -11.30 -0.50 -7.82
CA ASP A 49 -11.20 -0.84 -9.23
C ASP A 49 -9.95 -1.69 -9.52
N THR A 50 -10.19 -2.87 -10.07
CA THR A 50 -9.15 -3.82 -10.48
C THR A 50 -8.22 -3.20 -11.54
N THR A 51 -8.74 -2.39 -12.45
CA THR A 51 -7.92 -1.79 -13.53
C THR A 51 -6.86 -0.84 -12.95
N SER A 52 -7.26 0.01 -12.01
CA SER A 52 -6.39 0.96 -11.30
C SER A 52 -5.37 0.23 -10.43
N CYS A 53 -5.78 -0.86 -9.76
CA CYS A 53 -4.88 -1.73 -8.99
C CYS A 53 -3.74 -2.31 -9.86
N TYR A 54 -4.06 -2.91 -11.01
CA TYR A 54 -3.03 -3.47 -11.91
C TYR A 54 -2.15 -2.38 -12.53
N LYS A 55 -2.71 -1.21 -12.88
CA LYS A 55 -1.92 -0.07 -13.36
C LYS A 55 -0.93 0.40 -12.30
N ALA A 56 -1.37 0.53 -11.05
CA ALA A 56 -0.52 0.93 -9.93
C ALA A 56 0.62 -0.08 -9.72
N CYS A 57 0.31 -1.37 -9.69
CA CYS A 57 1.30 -2.44 -9.58
C CYS A 57 2.36 -2.37 -10.70
N LYS A 58 1.93 -2.17 -11.95
CA LYS A 58 2.86 -2.02 -13.08
C LYS A 58 3.77 -0.81 -12.91
N GLN A 59 3.24 0.35 -12.49
CA GLN A 59 4.03 1.57 -12.31
C GLN A 59 5.06 1.42 -11.17
N LEU A 60 4.68 0.80 -10.07
CA LEU A 60 5.57 0.56 -8.93
C LEU A 60 6.72 -0.39 -9.29
N ASN A 61 6.44 -1.43 -10.08
CA ASN A 61 7.47 -2.37 -10.56
C ASN A 61 8.43 -1.78 -11.61
N LEU A 62 8.21 -0.54 -12.10
CA LEU A 62 9.20 0.16 -12.91
C LEU A 62 10.33 0.76 -12.07
N LYS A 63 10.17 0.82 -10.74
CA LYS A 63 11.22 1.28 -9.82
C LYS A 63 12.15 0.12 -9.53
N GLU A 64 13.45 0.29 -9.80
CA GLU A 64 14.46 -0.79 -9.70
C GLU A 64 14.53 -1.48 -8.33
N GLN A 65 14.09 -0.81 -7.26
CA GLN A 65 14.20 -1.29 -5.88
C GLN A 65 12.87 -1.77 -5.28
N TRP A 66 11.75 -1.62 -5.98
CA TRP A 66 10.43 -1.89 -5.41
C TRP A 66 9.81 -3.12 -6.04
N GLN A 67 9.06 -3.87 -5.23
CA GLN A 67 8.31 -5.04 -5.69
C GLN A 67 6.86 -4.88 -5.26
N ALA A 68 5.97 -4.85 -6.24
CA ALA A 68 4.53 -4.76 -6.05
C ALA A 68 3.86 -6.04 -6.56
N ASN A 69 2.89 -6.54 -5.78
CA ASN A 69 2.08 -7.70 -6.11
C ASN A 69 0.60 -7.33 -5.95
N VAL A 70 -0.26 -7.90 -6.79
CA VAL A 70 -1.71 -7.76 -6.69
C VAL A 70 -2.27 -8.97 -5.95
N CYS A 71 -3.08 -8.71 -4.91
CA CYS A 71 -3.77 -9.73 -4.14
C CYS A 71 -5.28 -9.46 -4.17
N HIS A 72 -6.07 -10.53 -4.29
CA HIS A 72 -7.52 -10.45 -4.11
C HIS A 72 -7.86 -10.72 -2.65
N VAL A 73 -8.65 -9.83 -2.03
CA VAL A 73 -9.13 -10.03 -0.66
C VAL A 73 -10.25 -11.08 -0.70
N THR A 74 -10.13 -12.12 0.12
CA THR A 74 -11.19 -13.10 0.33
C THR A 74 -11.75 -12.91 1.75
N ASN A 75 -13.07 -12.94 1.89
CA ASN A 75 -13.72 -12.84 3.20
C ASN A 75 -13.82 -14.20 3.92
N THR A 76 -12.95 -15.15 3.59
CA THR A 76 -13.01 -16.48 4.18
C THR A 76 -12.20 -16.49 5.48
N ILE A 77 -12.88 -16.27 6.60
CA ILE A 77 -12.32 -16.54 7.93
C ILE A 77 -12.46 -18.04 8.16
N HIS A 78 -11.36 -18.78 8.00
CA HIS A 78 -11.27 -20.15 8.51
C HIS A 78 -10.97 -20.06 10.01
N VAL A 79 -12.01 -20.17 10.84
CA VAL A 79 -11.89 -20.40 12.29
C VAL A 79 -11.84 -21.89 12.56
#